data_AF-A0A2E5YG22-F1
#
_entry.id   AF-A0A2E5YG22-F1
#
_cell.length_a   1.000
_cell.length_b   1.000
_cell.length_c   1.000
_cell.angle_alpha   90.00
_cell.angle_beta   90.00
_cell.angle_gamma   90.00
#
_symmetry.space_group_name_H-M   'P 1'
#
loop_
_entity.id
_entity.type
_entity.pdbx_description
1 polymer ?
#
loop_
_entity_poly.entity_id
_entity_poly.type
_entity_poly.pdbx_seq_one_letter_code
_entity_poly.pdbx_strand_id
1 'polypeptide(L)'
;MLRESFAWRFERCRRTAEGIEGFVGFYVTAHNKVMPHSAFGGQALNEMFLGTGDEVAQWLAAARRSAREERMEVHRAVGCGECVGEKHSGALRLQRARSRMS
;
A
#
# COMPACT_ATOMS: atom_id res chain seq x y z
N MET A 1 -2.37 -30.86 8.75
CA MET A 1 -2.03 -29.43 8.58
C MET A 1 -3.35 -28.66 8.44
N LEU A 2 -3.97 -28.30 9.57
CA LEU A 2 -5.33 -27.76 9.60
C LEU A 2 -5.29 -26.25 9.31
N ARG A 3 -5.61 -25.84 8.08
CA ARG A 3 -6.05 -24.48 7.77
C ARG A 3 -7.50 -24.35 8.24
N GLU A 4 -7.69 -24.09 9.52
CA GLU A 4 -8.99 -23.59 9.98
C GLU A 4 -9.20 -22.18 9.45
N SER A 5 -10.41 -21.91 8.96
CA SER A 5 -10.78 -20.59 8.46
C SER A 5 -10.80 -19.57 9.60
N PHE A 6 -10.36 -18.34 9.29
CA PHE A 6 -10.32 -17.22 10.25
C PHE A 6 -11.68 -17.01 10.96
N ALA A 7 -12.78 -17.23 10.24
CA ALA A 7 -14.15 -17.14 10.75
C ALA A 7 -14.45 -18.15 11.87
N TRP A 8 -13.98 -19.40 11.74
CA TRP A 8 -14.20 -20.43 12.76
C TRP A 8 -13.47 -20.13 14.07
N ARG A 9 -12.23 -19.62 13.96
CA ARG A 9 -11.43 -19.21 15.13
C ARG A 9 -12.02 -17.99 15.83
N PHE A 10 -12.51 -17.02 15.08
CA PHE A 10 -13.15 -15.82 15.62
C PHE A 10 -14.40 -16.13 16.46
N GLU A 11 -15.29 -16.99 15.94
CA GLU A 11 -16.52 -17.35 16.65
C GLU A 11 -16.24 -18.14 17.95
N ARG A 12 -15.24 -19.02 17.93
CA ARG A 12 -14.82 -19.77 19.12
C ARG A 12 -14.16 -18.87 20.17
N CYS A 13 -13.32 -17.91 19.74
CA CYS A 13 -12.63 -16.99 20.64
C CYS A 13 -13.59 -16.02 21.36
N ARG A 14 -14.72 -15.63 20.76
CA ARG A 14 -15.64 -14.64 21.35
C ARG A 14 -16.45 -15.14 22.55
N ARG A 15 -16.41 -16.45 22.86
CA ARG A 15 -17.28 -17.08 23.86
C ARG A 15 -16.62 -17.29 25.22
N THR A 16 -15.31 -17.07 25.35
CA THR A 16 -14.56 -17.22 26.61
C THR A 16 -13.56 -16.08 26.81
N ALA A 17 -13.20 -15.78 28.06
CA ALA A 17 -12.19 -14.76 28.38
C ALA A 17 -10.83 -15.10 27.74
N GLU A 18 -10.36 -16.34 27.89
CA GLU A 18 -9.12 -16.85 27.28
C GLU A 18 -9.13 -16.71 25.75
N GLY A 19 -10.29 -16.93 25.12
CA GLY A 19 -10.46 -16.79 23.68
C GLY A 19 -10.33 -15.33 23.23
N ILE A 20 -10.88 -14.39 23.99
CA ILE A 20 -10.76 -12.96 23.75
C ILE A 20 -9.31 -12.52 23.93
N GLU A 21 -8.63 -12.94 25.00
CA GLU A 21 -7.21 -12.62 25.24
C GLU A 21 -6.31 -13.12 24.10
N GLY A 22 -6.52 -14.36 23.65
CA GLY A 22 -5.81 -14.91 22.49
C GLY A 22 -6.07 -14.12 21.20
N PHE A 23 -7.32 -13.68 20.97
CA PHE A 23 -7.67 -12.88 19.81
C PHE A 23 -7.03 -11.48 19.86
N VAL A 24 -7.06 -10.81 21.02
CA VAL A 24 -6.42 -9.51 21.22
C VAL A 24 -4.92 -9.62 21.01
N GLY A 25 -4.27 -10.64 21.59
CA GLY A 25 -2.83 -10.87 21.42
C GLY A 25 -2.44 -11.11 19.97
N PHE A 26 -3.23 -11.89 19.24
CA PHE A 26 -3.07 -12.08 17.79
C PHE A 26 -3.22 -10.75 17.04
N TYR A 27 -4.29 -10.00 17.28
CA TYR A 27 -4.58 -8.76 16.57
C TYR A 27 -3.48 -7.72 16.80
N VAL A 28 -3.08 -7.49 18.06
CA VAL A 28 -2.02 -6.54 18.42
C VAL A 28 -0.71 -6.92 17.75
N THR A 29 -0.35 -8.21 17.76
CA THR A 29 0.85 -8.70 17.10
C THR A 29 0.80 -8.45 15.59
N ALA A 30 -0.30 -8.84 14.94
CA ALA A 30 -0.46 -8.66 13.51
C ALA A 30 -0.43 -7.18 13.12
N HIS A 31 -1.17 -6.33 13.84
CA HIS A 31 -1.29 -4.90 13.55
C HIS A 31 0.02 -4.14 13.72
N ASN A 32 0.77 -4.47 14.76
CA ASN A 32 2.00 -3.76 15.07
C ASN A 32 3.20 -4.29 14.27
N LYS A 33 3.29 -5.61 14.05
CA LYS A 33 4.51 -6.24 13.52
C LYS A 33 4.43 -6.72 12.08
N VAL A 34 3.23 -6.93 11.54
CA VAL A 34 3.06 -7.67 10.27
C VAL A 34 2.31 -6.85 9.23
N MET A 35 1.24 -6.16 9.62
CA MET A 35 0.38 -5.45 8.68
C MET A 35 1.05 -4.13 8.23
N PRO A 36 1.33 -3.97 6.93
CA PRO A 36 1.86 -2.72 6.40
C PRO A 36 0.76 -1.66 6.33
N HIS A 37 1.09 -0.42 6.70
CA HIS A 37 0.15 0.70 6.65
C HIS A 37 0.58 1.71 5.60
N SER A 38 -0.37 2.14 4.76
CA SER A 38 -0.11 3.12 3.69
C SER A 38 0.35 4.47 4.22
N ALA A 39 -0.14 4.89 5.40
CA ALA A 39 0.27 6.11 6.08
C ALA A 39 1.77 6.14 6.44
N PHE A 40 2.41 4.96 6.56
CA PHE A 40 3.84 4.80 6.86
C PHE A 40 4.61 4.29 5.65
N GLY A 41 4.18 4.66 4.43
CA GLY A 41 4.86 4.25 3.20
C GLY A 41 4.75 2.76 2.87
N GLY A 42 4.00 1.98 3.66
CA GLY A 42 3.94 0.52 3.59
C GLY A 42 4.74 -0.19 4.69
N GLN A 43 5.28 0.51 5.68
CA GLN A 43 5.88 -0.08 6.88
C GLN A 43 4.81 -0.58 7.85
N ALA A 44 5.15 -1.58 8.65
CA ALA A 44 4.40 -1.94 9.85
C ALA A 44 4.64 -0.93 10.98
N LEU A 45 3.74 -0.88 11.95
CA LEU A 45 3.78 0.11 13.04
C LEU A 45 5.09 0.06 13.83
N ASN A 46 5.52 -1.14 14.22
CA ASN A 46 6.77 -1.34 14.94
C ASN A 46 7.98 -0.94 14.10
N GLU A 47 7.95 -1.17 12.79
CA GLU A 47 9.07 -0.79 11.93
C GLU A 47 9.24 0.73 11.86
N MET A 48 8.14 1.48 11.85
CA MET A 48 8.15 2.93 11.95
C MET A 48 8.61 3.40 13.34
N PHE A 49 8.02 2.87 14.41
CA PHE A 49 8.32 3.32 15.78
C PHE A 49 9.73 2.92 16.26
N LEU A 50 10.25 1.79 15.79
CA LEU A 50 11.60 1.31 16.11
C LEU A 50 12.65 1.82 15.11
N GLY A 51 12.24 2.51 14.05
CA GLY A 51 13.15 3.00 13.01
C GLY A 51 13.83 1.89 12.19
N THR A 52 13.23 0.71 12.10
CA THR A 52 13.82 -0.45 11.39
C THR A 52 13.28 -0.63 9.98
N GLY A 53 12.27 0.14 9.57
CA GLY A 53 11.61 -0.05 8.26
C GLY A 53 11.97 0.97 7.18
N ASP A 54 12.93 1.87 7.42
CA ASP A 54 13.22 2.96 6.48
C ASP A 54 13.58 2.45 5.09
N GLU A 55 14.32 1.34 5.01
CA GLU A 55 14.66 0.68 3.75
C GLU A 55 13.43 0.18 3.00
N VAL A 56 12.43 -0.36 3.72
CA VAL A 56 11.16 -0.84 3.12
C VAL A 56 10.40 0.32 2.48
N ALA A 57 10.28 1.44 3.18
CA ALA A 57 9.58 2.62 2.67
C ALA A 57 10.28 3.20 1.43
N GLN A 58 11.61 3.31 1.47
CA GLN A 58 12.42 3.81 0.37
C GLN A 58 12.31 2.90 -0.86
N TRP A 59 12.44 1.59 -0.66
CA TRP A 59 12.31 0.60 -1.73
C TRP A 59 10.91 0.65 -2.37
N LEU A 60 9.84 0.66 -1.56
CA LEU A 60 8.48 0.76 -2.07
C LEU A 60 8.24 2.07 -2.83
N ALA A 61 8.80 3.20 -2.38
CA ALA A 61 8.71 4.47 -3.08
C ALA A 61 9.41 4.42 -4.45
N ALA A 62 10.59 3.81 -4.52
CA ALA A 62 11.30 3.61 -5.78
C ALA A 62 10.53 2.70 -6.74
N ALA A 63 10.02 1.56 -6.25
CA ALA A 63 9.22 0.63 -7.03
C ALA A 63 7.94 1.27 -7.57
N ARG A 64 7.24 2.08 -6.75
CA ARG A 64 6.05 2.83 -7.18
C ARG A 64 6.37 3.82 -8.30
N ARG A 65 7.52 4.50 -8.25
CA ARG A 65 7.96 5.41 -9.32
C ARG A 65 8.23 4.65 -10.62
N SER A 66 9.00 3.56 -10.58
CA SER A 66 9.29 2.71 -11.76
C SER A 66 8.01 2.21 -12.40
N ALA A 67 7.13 1.60 -11.60
CA ALA A 67 5.88 1.06 -12.11
C ALA A 67 4.97 2.16 -12.71
N ARG A 68 5.02 3.38 -12.16
CA ARG A 68 4.31 4.52 -12.75
C ARG A 68 4.92 4.94 -14.09
N GLU A 69 6.23 5.02 -14.19
CA GLU A 69 6.93 5.37 -15.42
C GLU A 69 6.63 4.36 -16.52
N GLU A 70 6.70 3.06 -16.22
CA GLU A 70 6.33 1.98 -17.13
C GLU A 70 4.88 2.09 -17.61
N ARG A 71 3.92 2.31 -16.69
CA ARG A 71 2.51 2.51 -17.08
C ARG A 71 2.33 3.73 -17.97
N MET A 72 3.06 4.82 -17.71
CA MET A 72 2.98 6.02 -18.52
C MET A 72 3.60 5.83 -19.91
N GLU A 73 4.70 5.06 -20.02
CA GLU A 73 5.31 4.66 -21.30
C GLU A 73 4.27 3.92 -22.16
N VAL A 74 3.70 2.84 -21.61
CA VAL A 74 2.71 2.01 -22.29
C VAL A 74 1.48 2.82 -22.67
N HIS A 75 0.95 3.62 -21.73
CA HIS A 75 -0.23 4.44 -21.99
C HIS A 75 -0.01 5.50 -23.08
N ARG A 76 1.22 6.06 -23.18
CA ARG A 76 1.59 6.96 -24.28
C ARG A 76 1.72 6.23 -25.61
N ALA A 77 2.27 5.02 -25.62
CA ALA A 77 2.47 4.22 -26.83
C ALA A 77 1.16 3.71 -27.43
N VAL A 78 0.20 3.33 -26.59
CA VAL A 78 -1.14 2.88 -27.02
C VAL A 78 -1.92 4.02 -27.67
N GLY A 79 -1.66 5.27 -27.27
CA GLY A 79 -2.42 6.43 -27.69
C GLY A 79 -3.85 6.36 -27.13
N CYS A 80 -4.32 7.43 -26.53
CA CYS A 80 -5.72 7.51 -26.15
C CYS A 80 -6.51 7.88 -27.42
N GLY A 81 -7.30 6.95 -27.96
CA GLY A 81 -8.09 7.15 -29.19
C GLY A 81 -9.09 8.32 -29.14
N GLU A 82 -9.38 8.84 -27.95
CA GLU A 82 -10.17 10.06 -27.69
C GLU A 82 -9.32 11.31 -27.44
N CYS A 83 -8.06 11.13 -27.06
CA CYS A 83 -7.17 12.24 -26.76
C CYS A 83 -6.55 12.70 -28.08
N VAL A 84 -7.07 13.79 -28.65
CA VAL A 84 -6.47 14.50 -29.78
C VAL A 84 -5.20 15.20 -29.27
N GLY A 85 -4.15 14.41 -29.06
CA GLY A 85 -2.84 14.90 -28.68
C GLY A 85 -2.20 15.58 -29.87
N GLU A 86 -2.52 16.84 -30.13
CA GLU A 86 -1.61 17.68 -30.91
C GLU A 86 -0.24 17.59 -30.24
N LYS A 87 0.77 17.18 -31.01
CA LYS A 87 2.16 16.95 -30.54
C LYS A 87 2.78 18.17 -29.84
N HIS A 88 2.12 19.33 -29.91
CA HIS A 88 2.52 20.61 -29.32
C HIS A 88 1.48 21.24 -28.37
N SER A 89 0.39 20.55 -28.02
CA SER A 89 -0.64 21.18 -27.19
C SER A 89 -0.10 21.47 -25.78
N GLY A 90 -0.22 22.74 -25.36
CA GLY A 90 0.24 23.20 -24.04
C GLY A 90 -0.40 22.46 -22.86
N ALA A 91 -1.50 21.73 -23.08
CA ALA A 91 -2.17 20.90 -22.09
C ALA A 91 -1.28 19.77 -21.54
N LEU A 92 -0.38 19.20 -22.36
CA LEU A 92 0.63 18.22 -21.92
C LEU A 92 1.67 18.84 -20.96
N ARG A 93 1.90 20.16 -21.02
CA ARG A 93 2.78 20.88 -20.08
C ARG A 93 2.05 21.27 -18.79
N LEU A 94 0.75 21.57 -18.84
CA LEU A 94 -0.03 22.02 -17.69
C LEU A 94 -0.36 20.92 -16.67
N GLN A 95 -0.42 19.65 -17.10
CA GLN A 95 -0.58 18.51 -16.17
C GLN A 95 0.63 18.31 -15.23
N ARG A 96 1.79 18.91 -15.53
CA ARG A 96 3.01 18.79 -14.69
C ARG A 96 3.15 19.84 -13.59
N ALA A 97 2.47 20.98 -13.69
CA ALA A 97 2.66 22.09 -12.76
C ALA A 97 1.92 21.90 -11.41
N ARG A 98 0.77 21.21 -11.41
CA ARG A 98 -0.06 21.09 -10.20
C ARG A 98 0.33 19.97 -9.24
N SER A 99 1.19 19.04 -9.63
CA SER A 99 1.59 17.91 -8.76
C SER A 99 2.88 18.14 -7.97
N ARG A 100 3.46 19.34 -8.01
CA ARG A 100 4.63 19.74 -7.19
C ARG A 100 4.27 20.67 -6.01
N MET A 101 2.98 20.92 -5.78
CA MET A 101 2.50 21.74 -4.67
C MET A 101 1.31 21.06 -3.99
N SER A 102 1.56 19.97 -3.28
CA SER A 102 0.85 19.57 -2.06
C SER A 102 1.55 18.40 -1.40
#